data_AF-A0A223VRS6-F1
#
_entry.id   AF-A0A223VRS6-F1
#
_cell.length_a   1.000
_cell.length_b   1.000
_cell.length_c   1.000
_cell.angle_alpha   90.00
_cell.angle_beta   90.00
_cell.angle_gamma   90.00
#
_symmetry.space_group_name_H-M   'P 1'
#
loop_
_entity.id
_entity.type
_entity.pdbx_description
1 polymer ?
#
loop_
_entity_poly.entity_id
_entity_poly.type
_entity_poly.pdbx_seq_one_letter_code
_entity_poly.pdbx_strand_id
1 'polypeptide(L)'
;MLFMCGGIFFKLVPAVSFSFVLNWDAFSAVGTIAAVALSLYLATDADRKLLAEKKVRSSLVAARLWPIAEALNGDLAALSGWVYFDNLNSPEPITDIRERVSRLRIYLDRLTMQDIERIVPIDISIASYLSRAIGEVEGVIASVEREGQEWNAISKGSKEFYRKHWGDSIISARDFLLMALPSLEYAAKKAAPFPDFAMKNAHMDEYE
;
A
#
# COMPACT_ATOMS: atom_id res chain seq x y z
N MET A 1 -49.70 19.87 12.56
CA MET A 1 -50.72 20.46 13.45
C MET A 1 -49.99 21.02 14.65
N LEU A 2 -49.63 22.31 14.73
CA LEU A 2 -50.47 23.52 14.72
C LEU A 2 -51.50 23.49 15.86
N PHE A 3 -51.25 24.30 16.89
CA PHE A 3 -52.11 25.31 17.54
C PHE A 3 -51.62 25.50 18.99
N MET A 4 -50.91 26.60 19.26
CA MET A 4 -51.48 27.86 19.77
C MET A 4 -52.21 27.72 21.11
N CYS A 5 -51.55 28.18 22.16
CA CYS A 5 -52.05 29.19 23.10
C CYS A 5 -50.79 30.00 23.45
N GLY A 6 -50.60 31.23 22.98
CA GLY A 6 -51.37 32.39 23.44
C GLY A 6 -50.87 32.71 24.85
N GLY A 7 -49.77 33.44 24.99
CA GLY A 7 -49.81 34.90 24.93
C GLY A 7 -49.65 35.42 26.36
N ILE A 8 -49.01 36.59 26.51
CA ILE A 8 -48.81 37.33 27.76
C ILE A 8 -47.64 36.81 28.62
N PHE A 9 -46.39 37.04 28.21
CA PHE A 9 -45.34 37.46 29.16
C PHE A 9 -44.25 38.36 28.52
N PHE A 10 -44.56 39.00 27.38
CA PHE A 10 -43.89 40.24 26.97
C PHE A 10 -44.53 41.41 27.72
N LYS A 11 -44.19 41.60 28.99
CA LYS A 11 -44.32 42.85 29.76
C LYS A 11 -43.85 42.62 31.20
N LEU A 12 -42.55 42.42 31.35
CA LEU A 12 -41.75 42.68 32.56
C LEU A 12 -40.31 42.35 32.17
N VAL A 13 -39.72 43.24 31.38
CA VAL A 13 -38.26 43.33 31.33
C VAL A 13 -37.90 44.23 32.50
N PRO A 14 -37.52 43.72 33.68
CA PRO A 14 -36.52 44.47 34.43
C PRO A 14 -35.31 44.50 33.51
N ALA A 15 -34.74 45.68 33.30
CA ALA A 15 -33.44 45.79 32.65
C ALA A 15 -32.49 44.85 33.37
N VAL A 16 -32.25 43.67 32.80
CA VAL A 16 -31.18 42.79 33.24
C VAL A 16 -29.93 43.51 32.77
N SER A 17 -29.46 44.44 33.59
CA SER A 17 -28.07 44.84 33.56
C SER A 17 -27.31 43.54 33.76
N PHE A 18 -26.71 43.02 32.68
CA PHE A 18 -25.63 42.06 32.79
C PHE A 18 -24.50 42.78 33.53
N SER A 19 -24.59 42.80 34.86
CA SER A 19 -23.49 43.11 35.74
C SER A 19 -22.53 41.93 35.57
N PHE A 20 -21.61 42.08 34.62
CA PHE A 20 -20.54 41.15 34.37
C PHE A 20 -19.54 41.32 35.53
N VAL A 21 -19.89 40.80 36.71
CA VAL A 21 -18.91 40.61 37.79
C VAL A 21 -18.04 39.45 37.34
N LEU A 22 -16.97 39.77 36.59
CA LEU A 22 -15.88 38.85 36.32
C LEU A 22 -15.23 38.50 37.65
N ASN A 23 -15.76 37.48 38.32
CA ASN A 23 -15.06 36.83 39.41
C ASN A 23 -13.78 36.19 38.88
N TRP A 24 -12.71 36.23 39.68
CA TRP A 24 -11.42 35.62 39.37
C TRP A 24 -11.54 34.16 38.94
N ASP A 25 -12.51 33.44 39.49
CA ASP A 25 -12.84 32.06 39.14
C ASP A 25 -13.31 31.89 37.69
N ALA A 26 -14.02 32.88 37.13
CA ALA A 26 -14.45 32.86 35.73
C ALA A 26 -13.26 33.08 34.78
N PHE A 27 -12.31 33.95 35.14
CA PHE A 27 -11.05 34.10 34.40
C PHE A 27 -10.19 32.84 34.47
N SER A 28 -10.14 32.17 35.62
CA SER A 28 -9.44 30.91 35.81
C SER A 28 -10.05 29.77 34.98
N ALA A 29 -11.38 29.68 34.94
CA ALA A 29 -12.09 28.71 34.10
C ALA A 29 -11.87 28.97 32.60
N VAL A 30 -11.92 30.23 32.15
CA VAL A 30 -11.61 30.61 30.76
C VAL A 30 -10.16 30.27 30.43
N GLY A 31 -9.21 30.54 31.32
CA GLY A 31 -7.80 30.18 31.16
C GLY A 31 -7.58 28.68 31.02
N THR A 32 -8.31 27.88 31.80
CA THR A 32 -8.23 26.41 31.73
C THR A 32 -8.82 25.88 30.42
N ILE A 33 -9.98 26.38 29.99
CA ILE A 33 -10.59 26.00 28.70
C ILE A 33 -9.67 26.40 27.54
N ALA A 34 -9.08 27.59 27.58
CA ALA A 34 -8.14 28.06 26.56
C ALA A 34 -6.87 27.17 26.53
N ALA A 35 -6.33 26.80 27.69
CA ALA A 35 -5.18 25.90 27.78
C ALA A 35 -5.49 24.49 27.24
N VAL A 36 -6.68 23.95 27.55
CA VAL A 36 -7.14 22.66 27.02
C VAL A 36 -7.31 22.73 25.50
N ALA A 37 -7.96 23.79 24.98
CA ALA A 37 -8.14 23.99 23.55
C ALA A 37 -6.80 24.12 22.81
N LEU A 38 -5.85 24.88 23.37
CA LEU A 38 -4.50 25.01 22.82
C LEU A 38 -3.75 23.68 22.86
N SER A 39 -3.89 22.89 23.93
CA SER A 39 -3.25 21.57 24.05
C SER A 39 -3.80 20.58 23.03
N LEU A 40 -5.12 20.54 22.83
CA LEU A 40 -5.76 19.75 21.77
C LEU A 40 -5.31 20.19 20.39
N TYR A 41 -5.22 21.50 20.15
CA TYR A 41 -4.73 22.05 18.90
C TYR A 41 -3.28 21.62 18.62
N LEU A 42 -2.38 21.79 19.59
CA LEU A 42 -0.97 21.41 19.47
C LEU A 42 -0.80 19.89 19.30
N ALA A 43 -1.58 19.08 20.01
CA ALA A 43 -1.59 17.63 19.84
C ALA A 43 -2.02 17.24 18.41
N THR A 44 -3.08 17.86 17.90
CA THR A 44 -3.57 17.60 16.54
C THR A 44 -2.56 18.05 15.48
N ASP A 45 -1.89 19.20 15.68
CA ASP A 45 -0.85 19.68 14.78
C ASP A 45 0.38 18.76 14.78
N ALA A 46 0.80 18.31 15.96
CA ALA A 46 1.90 17.35 16.11
C ALA A 46 1.58 16.01 15.41
N ASP A 47 0.38 15.47 15.60
CA ASP A 47 -0.06 14.24 14.92
C ASP A 47 -0.07 14.39 13.41
N ARG A 48 -0.54 15.54 12.90
CA ARG A 48 -0.52 15.83 11.45
C ARG A 48 0.90 15.86 10.90
N LYS A 49 1.84 16.50 11.61
CA LYS A 49 3.26 16.54 11.22
C LYS A 49 3.88 15.15 11.23
N LEU A 50 3.61 14.35 12.26
CA LEU A 50 4.08 12.96 12.35
C LEU A 50 3.53 12.09 11.21
N LEU A 51 2.25 12.23 10.87
CA LEU A 51 1.66 11.51 9.74
C LEU A 51 2.26 11.92 8.40
N ALA A 52 2.53 13.22 8.21
CA ALA A 52 3.20 13.71 7.01
C ALA A 52 4.61 13.14 6.88
N GLU A 53 5.39 13.14 7.95
CA GLU A 53 6.74 12.58 7.98
C GLU A 53 6.73 11.06 7.73
N LYS A 54 5.79 10.33 8.35
CA LYS A 54 5.59 8.90 8.10
C LYS A 54 5.30 8.64 6.62
N LYS A 55 4.39 9.42 6.01
CA LYS A 55 4.08 9.29 4.57
C LYS A 55 5.30 9.50 3.69
N VAL A 56 6.13 10.51 3.97
CA VAL A 56 7.37 10.75 3.20
C VAL A 56 8.32 9.56 3.30
N ARG A 57 8.56 9.04 4.52
CA ARG A 57 9.40 7.85 4.73
C ARG A 57 8.83 6.64 4.02
N SER A 58 7.51 6.43 4.09
CA SER A 58 6.84 5.36 3.37
C SER A 58 7.00 5.48 1.86
N SER A 59 6.92 6.70 1.30
CA SER A 59 7.12 6.91 -0.14
C SER A 59 8.56 6.60 -0.59
N LEU A 60 9.57 6.78 0.26
CA LEU A 60 10.94 6.31 -0.01
C LEU A 60 11.05 4.78 0.01
N VAL A 61 10.26 4.10 0.85
CA VAL A 61 10.16 2.63 0.80
C VAL A 61 9.46 2.19 -0.48
N ALA A 62 8.38 2.85 -0.90
CA ALA A 62 7.73 2.60 -2.19
C ALA A 62 8.69 2.80 -3.38
N ALA A 63 9.48 3.89 -3.35
CA ALA A 63 10.83 4.04 -3.89
C ALA A 63 11.53 2.75 -4.34
N ARG A 64 11.84 1.97 -3.31
CA ARG A 64 12.64 0.76 -3.38
C ARG A 64 11.83 -0.44 -3.82
N LEU A 65 10.58 -0.55 -3.36
CA LEU A 65 9.74 -1.73 -3.58
C LEU A 65 9.18 -1.80 -4.99
N TRP A 66 8.80 -0.67 -5.58
CA TRP A 66 8.19 -0.60 -6.90
C TRP A 66 8.96 -1.38 -7.98
N PRO A 67 10.27 -1.13 -8.22
CA PRO A 67 11.01 -1.85 -9.27
C PRO A 67 11.14 -3.35 -8.99
N ILE A 68 11.15 -3.76 -7.72
CA ILE A 68 11.21 -5.17 -7.34
C ILE A 68 9.87 -5.86 -7.64
N ALA A 69 8.76 -5.22 -7.26
CA ALA A 69 7.42 -5.72 -7.53
C ALA A 69 7.11 -5.76 -9.04
N GLU A 70 7.62 -4.78 -9.80
CA GLU A 70 7.49 -4.73 -11.26
C GLU A 70 8.26 -5.88 -11.92
N ALA A 71 9.53 -6.09 -11.52
CA ALA A 71 10.33 -7.20 -12.02
C ALA A 71 9.71 -8.57 -11.67
N LEU A 72 9.18 -8.72 -10.45
CA LEU A 72 8.45 -9.91 -10.04
C LEU A 72 7.23 -10.16 -10.93
N ASN A 73 6.44 -9.12 -11.23
CA ASN A 73 5.30 -9.25 -12.14
C ASN A 73 5.72 -9.66 -13.56
N GLY A 74 6.86 -9.17 -14.05
CA GLY A 74 7.46 -9.58 -15.32
C GLY A 74 7.81 -11.07 -15.35
N ASP A 75 8.49 -11.57 -14.32
CA ASP A 75 8.87 -12.99 -14.23
C ASP A 75 7.66 -13.91 -14.01
N LEU A 76 6.65 -13.45 -13.26
CA LEU A 76 5.37 -14.16 -13.14
C LEU A 76 4.62 -14.21 -14.48
N ALA A 77 4.69 -13.16 -15.30
CA ALA A 77 4.09 -13.19 -16.63
C ALA A 77 4.77 -14.25 -17.52
N ALA A 78 6.10 -14.33 -17.49
CA ALA A 78 6.85 -15.37 -18.19
C ALA A 78 6.51 -16.78 -17.68
N LEU A 79 6.37 -16.95 -16.36
CA LEU A 79 6.00 -18.22 -15.76
C LEU A 79 4.55 -18.63 -16.07
N SER A 80 3.62 -17.67 -16.13
CA SER A 80 2.24 -17.92 -16.56
C SER A 80 2.18 -18.42 -18.00
N GLY A 81 3.00 -17.85 -18.89
CA GLY A 81 3.15 -18.32 -20.26
C GLY A 81 3.59 -19.78 -20.30
N TRP A 82 4.55 -20.14 -19.46
CA TRP A 82 5.04 -21.50 -19.33
C TRP A 82 3.99 -22.48 -18.79
N VAL A 83 3.25 -22.14 -17.71
CA VAL A 83 2.25 -23.06 -17.11
C VAL A 83 1.15 -23.44 -18.11
N TYR A 84 0.66 -22.47 -18.89
CA TYR A 84 -0.52 -22.65 -19.73
C TYR A 84 -0.23 -23.01 -21.19
N PHE A 85 0.90 -22.54 -21.75
CA PHE A 85 1.19 -22.71 -23.17
C PHE A 85 2.32 -23.69 -23.46
N ASP A 86 3.14 -24.04 -22.46
CA ASP A 86 4.21 -25.01 -22.69
C ASP A 86 3.67 -26.44 -22.68
N ASN A 87 4.07 -27.24 -23.68
CA ASN A 87 3.61 -28.61 -23.81
C ASN A 87 4.37 -29.47 -22.81
N LEU A 88 3.95 -29.51 -21.54
CA LEU A 88 4.65 -30.32 -20.50
C LEU A 88 4.54 -31.85 -20.67
N ASN A 89 4.00 -32.31 -21.81
CA ASN A 89 4.08 -33.70 -22.28
C ASN A 89 5.16 -33.89 -23.36
N SER A 90 5.86 -32.82 -23.76
CA SER A 90 6.94 -32.85 -24.74
C SER A 90 8.15 -33.60 -24.16
N PRO A 91 8.86 -34.39 -24.97
CA PRO A 91 10.08 -35.09 -24.56
C PRO A 91 11.29 -34.16 -24.35
N GLU A 92 11.18 -32.86 -24.66
CA GLU A 92 12.25 -31.91 -24.42
C GLU A 92 12.47 -31.64 -22.92
N PRO A 93 13.73 -31.49 -22.49
CA PRO A 93 14.08 -31.36 -21.08
C PRO A 93 13.42 -30.11 -20.52
N ILE A 94 12.58 -30.34 -19.53
CA ILE A 94 11.95 -29.33 -18.71
C ILE A 94 13.09 -28.64 -17.97
N THR A 95 13.58 -27.53 -18.53
CA THR A 95 14.40 -26.55 -17.81
C THR A 95 13.80 -26.37 -16.44
N ASP A 96 14.54 -26.81 -15.41
CA ASP A 96 14.01 -27.23 -14.12
C ASP A 96 12.96 -26.24 -13.60
N ILE A 97 11.77 -26.75 -13.30
CA ILE A 97 10.66 -25.96 -12.73
C ILE A 97 11.15 -25.26 -11.46
N ARG A 98 12.03 -25.93 -10.70
CA ARG A 98 12.68 -25.36 -9.52
C ARG A 98 13.61 -24.21 -9.88
N GLU A 99 14.34 -24.27 -10.99
CA GLU A 99 15.17 -23.15 -11.46
C GLU A 99 14.33 -21.95 -11.90
N ARG A 100 13.21 -22.19 -12.59
CA ARG A 100 12.29 -21.12 -12.97
C ARG A 100 11.69 -20.42 -11.75
N VAL A 101 11.33 -21.20 -10.74
CA VAL A 101 10.68 -20.74 -9.52
C VAL A 101 11.70 -20.18 -8.50
N SER A 102 12.95 -20.64 -8.51
CA SER A 102 14.01 -20.10 -7.65
C SER A 102 14.33 -18.64 -7.95
N ARG A 103 14.19 -18.21 -9.22
CA ARG A 103 14.31 -16.79 -9.59
C ARG A 103 13.28 -15.92 -8.89
N LEU A 104 12.07 -16.43 -8.63
CA LEU A 104 11.03 -15.69 -7.90
C LEU A 104 11.46 -15.43 -6.45
N ARG A 105 12.18 -16.38 -5.84
CA ARG A 105 12.67 -16.24 -4.45
C ARG A 105 13.60 -15.04 -4.28
N ILE A 106 14.40 -14.70 -5.29
CA ILE A 106 15.29 -13.53 -5.26
C ILE A 106 14.50 -12.23 -5.03
N TYR A 107 13.31 -12.10 -5.62
CA TYR A 107 12.47 -10.91 -5.40
C TYR A 107 11.79 -10.95 -4.04
N LEU A 108 11.31 -12.12 -3.61
CA LEU A 108 10.69 -12.28 -2.29
C LEU A 108 11.66 -11.96 -1.15
N ASP A 109 12.91 -12.41 -1.24
CA ASP A 109 13.95 -12.12 -0.24
C ASP A 109 14.23 -10.61 -0.13
N ARG A 110 13.97 -9.86 -1.20
CA ARG A 110 14.10 -8.39 -1.24
C ARG A 110 12.83 -7.66 -0.81
N LEU A 111 11.67 -8.32 -0.82
CA LEU A 111 10.37 -7.81 -0.38
C LEU A 111 10.13 -8.23 1.07
N THR A 112 10.71 -7.51 2.02
CA THR A 112 10.54 -7.87 3.44
C THR A 112 9.15 -7.47 3.95
N MET A 113 8.59 -8.25 4.87
CA MET A 113 7.31 -7.91 5.53
C MET A 113 7.39 -6.55 6.25
N GLN A 114 8.57 -6.20 6.79
CA GLN A 114 8.80 -4.90 7.40
C GLN A 114 8.63 -3.75 6.40
N ASP A 115 9.02 -3.93 5.14
CA ASP A 115 8.81 -2.90 4.12
C ASP A 115 7.33 -2.76 3.75
N ILE A 116 6.60 -3.88 3.74
CA ILE A 116 5.15 -3.90 3.47
C ILE A 116 4.39 -3.18 4.60
N GLU A 117 4.77 -3.39 5.86
CA GLU A 117 4.20 -2.64 6.98
C GLU A 117 4.49 -1.14 6.87
N ARG A 118 5.68 -0.78 6.39
CA ARG A 118 6.11 0.61 6.24
C ARG A 118 5.38 1.36 5.14
N ILE A 119 4.72 0.69 4.19
CA ILE A 119 3.91 1.36 3.15
C ILE A 119 2.45 1.58 3.54
N VAL A 120 1.96 0.98 4.65
CA VAL A 120 0.59 1.17 5.15
C VAL A 120 0.18 2.64 5.30
N PRO A 121 1.04 3.57 5.77
CA PRO A 121 0.69 5.00 5.84
C PRO A 121 0.38 5.66 4.49
N ILE A 122 0.82 5.06 3.37
CA ILE A 122 0.44 5.50 2.02
C ILE A 122 -0.98 5.02 1.73
N ASP A 123 -1.16 3.70 1.76
CA ASP A 123 -2.45 3.03 1.55
C ASP A 123 -2.36 1.58 2.06
N ILE A 124 -3.29 1.21 2.93
CA ILE A 124 -3.41 -0.14 3.50
C ILE A 124 -3.74 -1.19 2.43
N SER A 125 -4.44 -0.80 1.37
CA SER A 125 -4.86 -1.70 0.28
C SER A 125 -3.64 -2.19 -0.48
N ILE A 126 -2.67 -1.31 -0.76
CA ILE A 126 -1.41 -1.66 -1.42
C ILE A 126 -0.63 -2.68 -0.59
N ALA A 127 -0.51 -2.46 0.72
CA ALA A 127 0.16 -3.37 1.63
C ALA A 127 -0.52 -4.75 1.65
N SER A 128 -1.86 -4.77 1.68
CA SER A 128 -2.67 -5.99 1.61
C SER A 128 -2.45 -6.75 0.29
N TYR A 129 -2.49 -6.05 -0.84
CA TYR A 129 -2.27 -6.65 -2.15
C TYR A 129 -0.85 -7.22 -2.29
N LEU A 130 0.18 -6.48 -1.88
CA LEU A 130 1.56 -6.98 -1.89
C LEU A 130 1.74 -8.21 -1.01
N SER A 131 1.18 -8.21 0.20
CA SER A 131 1.25 -9.35 1.12
C SER A 131 0.57 -10.59 0.52
N ARG A 132 -0.61 -10.43 -0.10
CA ARG A 132 -1.30 -11.53 -0.78
C ARG A 132 -0.53 -12.06 -1.99
N ALA A 133 0.01 -11.16 -2.82
CA ALA A 133 0.84 -11.55 -3.94
C ALA A 133 2.05 -12.40 -3.49
N ILE A 134 2.74 -11.97 -2.44
CA ILE A 134 3.87 -12.70 -1.87
C ILE A 134 3.42 -14.07 -1.35
N GLY A 135 2.32 -14.14 -0.61
CA GLY A 135 1.79 -15.41 -0.09
C GLY A 135 1.46 -16.43 -1.20
N GLU A 136 0.88 -15.98 -2.31
CA GLU A 136 0.64 -16.85 -3.47
C GLU A 136 1.95 -17.36 -4.10
N VAL A 137 2.95 -16.48 -4.26
CA VAL A 137 4.26 -16.87 -4.82
C VAL A 137 5.01 -17.82 -3.88
N GLU A 138 5.01 -17.57 -2.57
CA GLU A 138 5.58 -18.46 -1.55
C GLU A 138 4.90 -19.83 -1.56
N GLY A 139 3.57 -19.85 -1.72
CA GLY A 139 2.80 -21.08 -1.85
C GLY A 139 3.25 -21.92 -3.04
N VAL A 140 3.45 -21.30 -4.20
CA VAL A 140 3.97 -21.97 -5.40
C VAL A 140 5.40 -22.45 -5.18
N ILE A 141 6.30 -21.62 -4.65
CA ILE A 141 7.69 -22.02 -4.34
C ILE A 141 7.71 -23.23 -3.41
N ALA A 142 6.99 -23.17 -2.29
CA ALA A 142 6.94 -24.26 -1.32
C ALA A 142 6.31 -25.54 -1.91
N SER A 143 5.33 -25.41 -2.80
CA SER A 143 4.73 -26.55 -3.49
C SER A 143 5.70 -27.22 -4.46
N VAL A 144 6.49 -26.43 -5.19
CA VAL A 144 7.50 -26.91 -6.15
C VAL A 144 8.68 -27.56 -5.42
N GLU A 145 9.10 -27.00 -4.29
CA GLU A 145 10.18 -27.55 -3.46
C GLU A 145 9.80 -28.86 -2.76
N ARG A 146 8.53 -29.02 -2.38
CA ARG A 146 8.02 -30.27 -1.77
C ARG A 146 7.96 -31.43 -2.74
N GLU A 147 7.83 -31.15 -4.03
CA GLU A 147 7.79 -32.19 -5.04
C GLU A 147 9.21 -32.75 -5.26
N GLY A 148 9.46 -33.93 -4.69
CA GLY A 148 10.75 -34.59 -4.75
C GLY A 148 10.96 -35.43 -6.02
N GLN A 149 9.89 -35.71 -6.77
CA GLN A 149 9.97 -36.50 -7.99
C GLN A 149 10.37 -35.64 -9.19
N GLU A 150 11.16 -36.21 -10.10
CA GLU A 150 11.37 -35.62 -11.42
C GLU A 150 10.03 -35.47 -12.13
N TRP A 151 9.81 -34.33 -12.79
CA TRP A 151 8.51 -34.05 -13.42
C TRP A 151 8.08 -35.15 -14.41
N ASN A 152 9.03 -35.80 -15.08
CA ASN A 152 8.75 -36.91 -15.99
C ASN A 152 8.19 -38.17 -15.30
N ALA A 153 8.46 -38.36 -14.01
CA ALA A 153 7.95 -39.47 -13.20
C ALA A 153 6.55 -39.21 -12.61
N ILE A 154 6.09 -37.95 -12.62
CA ILE A 154 4.79 -37.55 -12.08
C ILE A 154 3.67 -38.01 -13.02
N SER A 155 2.59 -38.55 -12.43
CA SER A 155 1.41 -38.99 -13.19
C SER A 155 0.77 -37.83 -13.96
N LYS A 156 0.14 -38.13 -15.11
CA LYS A 156 -0.56 -37.11 -15.92
C LYS A 156 -1.64 -36.35 -15.12
N GLY A 157 -2.37 -37.04 -14.24
CA GLY A 157 -3.39 -36.42 -13.39
C GLY A 157 -2.79 -35.44 -12.38
N SER A 158 -1.67 -35.81 -11.74
CA SER A 158 -0.96 -34.92 -10.82
C SER A 158 -0.37 -33.71 -11.52
N LYS A 159 0.15 -33.87 -12.75
CA LYS A 159 0.63 -32.74 -13.58
C LYS A 159 -0.49 -31.74 -13.87
N GLU A 160 -1.67 -32.22 -14.22
CA GLU A 160 -2.84 -31.37 -14.48
C GLU A 160 -3.27 -30.60 -13.21
N PHE A 161 -3.27 -31.28 -12.06
CA PHE A 161 -3.53 -30.65 -10.77
C PHE A 161 -2.52 -29.53 -10.47
N TYR A 162 -1.23 -29.80 -10.61
CA TYR A 162 -0.19 -28.80 -10.35
C TYR A 162 -0.26 -27.63 -11.33
N ARG A 163 -0.52 -27.89 -12.61
CA ARG A 163 -0.71 -26.82 -13.61
C ARG A 163 -1.84 -25.88 -13.20
N LYS A 164 -3.00 -26.44 -12.87
CA LYS A 164 -4.14 -25.63 -12.44
C LYS A 164 -3.81 -24.87 -11.17
N HIS A 165 -3.31 -25.56 -10.15
CA HIS A 165 -3.02 -24.96 -8.86
C HIS A 165 -1.96 -23.85 -8.95
N TRP A 166 -0.80 -24.13 -9.56
CA TRP A 166 0.27 -23.14 -9.71
C TRP A 166 -0.15 -22.03 -10.66
N GLY A 167 -0.83 -22.35 -11.77
CA GLY A 167 -1.33 -21.35 -12.72
C GLY A 167 -2.29 -20.36 -12.07
N ASP A 168 -3.29 -20.87 -11.33
CA ASP A 168 -4.28 -20.04 -10.64
C ASP A 168 -3.62 -19.15 -9.58
N SER A 169 -2.64 -19.66 -8.83
CA SER A 169 -1.86 -18.88 -7.86
C SER A 169 -0.96 -17.83 -8.53
N ILE A 170 -0.31 -18.15 -9.65
CA ILE A 170 0.52 -17.19 -10.41
C ILE A 170 -0.35 -16.06 -10.97
N ILE A 171 -1.52 -16.38 -11.55
CA ILE A 171 -2.46 -15.36 -12.03
C ILE A 171 -2.93 -14.50 -10.87
N SER A 172 -3.34 -15.10 -9.76
CA SER A 172 -3.79 -14.37 -8.56
C SER A 172 -2.70 -13.44 -8.02
N ALA A 173 -1.45 -13.92 -7.94
CA ALA A 173 -0.31 -13.10 -7.54
C ALA A 173 -0.13 -11.88 -8.46
N ARG A 174 -0.22 -12.08 -9.78
CA ARG A 174 -0.12 -11.00 -10.77
C ARG A 174 -1.25 -10.00 -10.63
N ASP A 175 -2.49 -10.45 -10.43
CA ASP A 175 -3.65 -9.57 -10.25
C ASP A 175 -3.46 -8.67 -9.02
N PHE A 176 -2.98 -9.25 -7.91
CA PHE A 176 -2.64 -8.47 -6.71
C PHE A 176 -1.50 -7.48 -6.97
N LEU A 177 -0.44 -7.88 -7.69
CA LEU A 177 0.64 -6.96 -8.06
C LEU A 177 0.14 -5.81 -8.95
N LEU A 178 -0.68 -6.10 -9.96
CA LEU A 178 -1.25 -5.11 -10.86
C LEU A 178 -2.13 -4.09 -10.13
N MET A 179 -2.82 -4.50 -9.06
CA MET A 179 -3.57 -3.57 -8.21
C MET A 179 -2.65 -2.70 -7.33
N ALA A 180 -1.46 -3.18 -6.94
CA ALA A 180 -0.52 -2.45 -6.10
C ALA A 180 0.43 -1.52 -6.89
N LEU A 181 0.86 -1.95 -8.08
CA LEU A 181 1.93 -1.32 -8.86
C LEU A 181 1.69 0.16 -9.20
N PRO A 182 0.51 0.59 -9.70
CA PRO A 182 0.30 2.00 -10.07
C PRO A 182 0.47 2.96 -8.89
N SER A 183 -0.02 2.56 -7.71
CA SER A 183 0.08 3.38 -6.51
C SER A 183 1.49 3.39 -5.92
N LEU A 184 2.20 2.26 -6.01
CA LEU A 184 3.63 2.18 -5.67
C LEU A 184 4.47 3.06 -6.59
N GLU A 185 4.22 3.02 -7.91
CA GLU A 185 4.89 3.84 -8.91
C GLU A 185 4.65 5.34 -8.65
N TYR A 186 3.40 5.72 -8.38
CA TYR A 186 3.06 7.10 -8.07
C TYR A 186 3.77 7.60 -6.81
N ALA A 187 3.75 6.80 -5.73
CA ALA A 187 4.46 7.12 -4.51
C ALA A 187 5.99 7.18 -4.72
N ALA A 188 6.52 6.27 -5.53
CA ALA A 188 7.93 6.22 -5.90
C ALA A 188 8.37 7.49 -6.62
N LYS A 189 7.67 7.86 -7.71
CA LYS A 189 7.96 9.07 -8.51
C LYS A 189 7.85 10.35 -7.69
N LYS A 190 6.93 10.39 -6.71
CA LYS A 190 6.81 11.55 -5.81
C LYS A 190 7.99 11.70 -4.87
N ALA A 191 8.54 10.59 -4.37
CA ALA A 191 9.65 10.61 -3.40
C ALA A 191 11.02 10.78 -4.07
N ALA A 192 11.21 10.14 -5.22
CA ALA A 192 12.44 10.18 -6.01
C ALA A 192 12.05 10.39 -7.48
N PRO A 193 11.76 11.64 -7.90
CA PRO A 193 11.47 11.92 -9.30
C PRO A 193 12.68 11.53 -10.15
N PHE A 194 12.42 10.92 -11.31
CA PHE A 194 13.48 10.63 -12.27
C PHE A 194 14.20 11.94 -12.62
N PRO A 195 15.55 11.95 -12.69
CA PRO A 195 16.27 13.12 -13.14
C PRO A 195 15.80 13.51 -14.54
N ASP A 196 15.12 14.65 -14.64
CA ASP A 196 14.64 15.20 -15.90
C ASP A 196 15.83 15.85 -16.63
N PHE A 197 16.61 15.03 -17.33
CA PHE A 197 17.75 15.49 -18.12
C PHE A 197 17.31 16.39 -19.30
N ALA A 198 16.02 16.45 -19.64
CA ALA A 198 15.52 17.32 -20.70
C ALA A 198 15.52 18.81 -20.30
N MET A 199 15.30 19.14 -19.03
CA MET A 199 15.41 20.53 -18.55
C MET A 199 16.85 21.05 -18.50
N LYS A 200 17.85 20.16 -18.46
CA LYS A 200 19.25 20.56 -18.36
C LYS A 200 19.86 20.96 -19.71
N ASN A 201 19.31 20.43 -20.82
CA ASN A 201 19.78 20.76 -22.17
C ASN A 201 19.16 22.07 -22.70
N ALA A 202 17.94 22.42 -22.26
CA ALA A 202 17.31 23.70 -22.63
C ALA A 202 18.08 24.94 -22.14
N HIS A 203 18.94 24.81 -21.14
CA HIS A 203 19.82 25.89 -20.66
C HIS A 203 21.23 25.88 -21.26
N MET A 204 21.59 24.86 -22.05
CA MET A 204 22.87 24.86 -22.80
C MET A 204 22.69 25.41 -24.22
N ASP A 205 21.50 25.35 -24.79
CA ASP A 205 21.20 25.91 -26.13
C ASP A 205 21.01 27.44 -26.13
N GLU A 206 21.03 28.12 -24.97
CA GLU A 206 21.02 29.59 -24.87
C GLU A 206 22.43 30.22 -24.87
N TYR A 207 23.49 29.41 -24.98
CA TYR A 207 24.89 29.86 -24.97
C TYR A 207 25.71 29.43 -26.21
N GLU A 208 25.05 29.03 -27.30
CA GLU A 208 25.64 28.92 -28.65
C GLU A 208 25.08 30.00 -29.59
#